data_AF-A0A6S7IG31-F1
#
_entry.id   AF-A0A6S7IG31-F1
#
_cell.length_a   1.000
_cell.length_b   1.000
_cell.length_c   1.000
_cell.angle_alpha   90.00
_cell.angle_beta   90.00
_cell.angle_gamma   90.00
#
_symmetry.space_group_name_H-M   'P 1'
#
loop_
_entity.id
_entity.type
_entity.pdbx_description
1 polymer ?
#
loop_
_entity_poly.entity_id
_entity_poly.type
_entity_poly.pdbx_seq_one_letter_code
_entity_poly.pdbx_strand_id
1 'polypeptide(L)'
;IPDSPRCNGNGSLVCGNCECDEGWSGEFCQCDAQRFSNINSDKCKNSNETGALTCSGNGECDCGVCQCNLIPDKTEKYYGQFCQCSNFNCELFDTKLCGGRK
;
A
#
# COMPACT_ATOMS: atom_id res chain seq x y z
N ILE A 1 21.66 12.52 -0.64
CA ILE A 1 22.19 11.44 -1.51
C ILE A 1 21.31 11.40 -2.74
N PRO A 2 21.76 11.93 -3.88
CA PRO A 2 21.00 11.89 -5.12
C PRO A 2 20.77 10.44 -5.58
N ASP A 3 19.67 10.21 -6.30
CA ASP A 3 19.25 8.90 -6.84
C ASP A 3 19.29 7.78 -5.78
N SER A 4 18.84 8.09 -4.57
CA SER A 4 18.94 7.16 -3.45
C SER A 4 18.07 5.92 -3.70
N PRO A 5 18.59 4.69 -3.52
CA PRO A 5 17.80 3.47 -3.61
C PRO A 5 16.62 3.44 -2.63
N ARG A 6 16.75 4.14 -1.50
CA ARG A 6 15.69 4.30 -0.50
C ARG A 6 14.53 5.18 -1.01
N CYS A 7 14.79 6.01 -2.00
CA CYS A 7 13.81 6.85 -2.70
C CYS A 7 13.49 6.29 -4.10
N ASN A 8 13.61 4.97 -4.28
CA ASN A 8 13.41 4.26 -5.56
C ASN A 8 14.29 4.77 -6.72
N GLY A 9 15.36 5.52 -6.44
CA GLY A 9 16.18 6.16 -7.47
C GLY A 9 15.51 7.33 -8.19
N ASN A 10 14.39 7.83 -7.66
CA ASN A 10 13.60 8.92 -8.23
C ASN A 10 13.62 10.18 -7.35
N GLY A 11 14.72 10.37 -6.63
CA GLY A 11 14.86 11.47 -5.69
C GLY A 11 16.10 11.38 -4.82
N SER A 12 16.31 12.47 -4.08
CA SER A 12 17.43 12.66 -3.18
C SER A 12 17.05 12.35 -1.73
N LEU A 13 17.82 11.50 -1.04
CA LEU A 13 17.67 11.32 0.40
C LEU A 13 18.31 12.49 1.16
N VAL A 14 17.52 13.30 1.84
CA VAL A 14 17.92 14.48 2.61
C VAL A 14 17.38 14.36 4.04
N CYS A 15 18.28 14.38 5.02
CA CYS A 15 17.92 14.29 6.45
C CYS A 15 16.99 13.12 6.82
N GLY A 16 17.05 12.00 6.08
CA GLY A 16 16.23 10.82 6.32
C GLY A 16 14.90 10.77 5.58
N ASN A 17 14.53 11.85 4.87
CA ASN A 17 13.35 11.92 4.02
C ASN A 17 13.78 11.95 2.54
N CYS A 18 12.86 11.59 1.63
CA CYS A 18 13.09 11.66 0.20
C CYS A 18 12.56 12.99 -0.36
N GLU A 19 13.44 13.76 -1.00
CA GLU A 19 13.07 14.87 -1.89
C GLU A 19 12.96 14.33 -3.31
N CYS A 20 11.73 14.21 -3.81
CA CYS A 20 11.46 13.58 -5.10
C CYS A 20 11.76 14.49 -6.29
N ASP A 21 12.24 13.88 -7.37
CA ASP A 21 12.50 14.58 -8.62
C ASP A 21 11.18 15.03 -9.29
N GLU A 22 11.28 15.95 -10.25
CA GLU A 22 10.10 16.50 -10.93
C GLU A 22 9.26 15.38 -11.57
N GLY A 23 7.98 15.34 -11.25
CA GLY A 23 7.07 14.29 -11.69
C GLY A 23 7.04 13.05 -10.81
N TRP A 24 7.79 13.01 -9.70
CA TRP A 24 7.70 11.95 -8.69
C TRP A 24 7.14 12.45 -7.36
N SER A 25 6.40 11.59 -6.65
CA SER A 25 5.80 11.88 -5.36
C SER A 25 5.73 10.64 -4.46
N GLY A 26 5.26 10.83 -3.21
CA GLY A 26 5.20 9.80 -2.19
C GLY A 26 6.41 9.81 -1.25
N GLU A 27 6.28 9.17 -0.08
CA GLU A 27 7.30 9.15 0.98
C GLU A 27 8.68 8.66 0.51
N PHE A 28 8.69 7.76 -0.48
CA PHE A 28 9.88 7.17 -1.06
C PHE A 28 9.98 7.41 -2.57
N CYS A 29 9.32 8.45 -3.10
CA CYS A 29 9.30 8.78 -4.54
C CYS A 29 8.85 7.62 -5.43
N GLN A 30 7.88 6.84 -4.94
CA GLN A 30 7.32 5.68 -5.63
C GLN A 30 6.27 6.04 -6.69
N CYS A 31 5.77 7.28 -6.67
CA CYS A 31 4.63 7.71 -7.47
C CYS A 31 5.07 8.56 -8.69
N ASP A 32 4.91 8.08 -9.91
CA ASP A 32 5.10 8.86 -11.15
C ASP A 32 3.83 9.69 -11.47
N ALA A 33 3.83 10.97 -11.11
CA ALA A 33 2.72 11.89 -11.27
C ALA A 33 2.24 12.03 -12.74
N GLN A 34 3.12 11.93 -13.73
CA GLN A 34 2.71 12.00 -15.15
C GLN A 34 1.95 10.75 -15.59
N ARG A 35 2.38 9.57 -15.12
CA ARG A 35 1.63 8.33 -15.33
C ARG A 35 0.33 8.35 -14.52
N PHE A 36 0.34 8.85 -13.29
CA PHE A 36 -0.82 8.78 -12.39
C PHE A 36 -1.89 9.85 -12.64
N SER A 37 -1.60 10.95 -13.33
CA SER A 37 -2.64 11.85 -13.86
C SER A 37 -3.55 11.19 -14.91
N ASN A 38 -3.12 10.08 -15.52
CA ASN A 38 -3.85 9.38 -16.58
C ASN A 38 -4.20 7.91 -16.23
N ILE A 39 -3.86 7.43 -15.02
CA ILE A 39 -4.12 6.04 -14.62
C ILE A 39 -5.47 5.93 -13.91
N ASN A 40 -6.38 5.29 -14.63
CA ASN A 40 -7.60 4.65 -14.14
C ASN A 40 -7.30 3.85 -12.88
N SER A 41 -8.20 3.81 -11.88
CA SER A 41 -8.08 3.06 -10.62
C SER A 41 -7.76 1.55 -10.77
N ASP A 42 -7.61 1.04 -11.98
CA ASP A 42 -7.33 -0.34 -12.33
C ASP A 42 -5.94 -0.83 -11.89
N LYS A 43 -4.95 0.05 -11.73
CA LYS A 43 -3.64 -0.36 -11.14
C LYS A 43 -3.73 -0.75 -9.67
N CYS A 44 -4.75 -0.27 -8.97
CA CYS A 44 -5.04 -0.62 -7.59
C CYS A 44 -6.07 -1.73 -7.47
N LYS A 45 -6.48 -2.35 -8.59
CA LYS A 45 -7.36 -3.51 -8.61
C LYS A 45 -6.52 -4.73 -8.94
N ASN A 46 -6.82 -5.84 -8.27
CA ASN A 46 -6.26 -7.11 -8.65
C ASN A 46 -6.86 -7.55 -9.99
N SER A 47 -6.12 -7.43 -11.09
CA SER A 47 -6.60 -7.79 -12.43
C SER A 47 -6.89 -9.29 -12.58
N ASN A 48 -6.42 -10.13 -11.66
CA ASN A 48 -6.70 -11.57 -11.66
C ASN A 48 -8.07 -11.91 -11.06
N GLU A 49 -8.73 -10.96 -10.40
CA GLU A 49 -10.01 -11.17 -9.74
C GLU A 49 -11.12 -10.41 -10.49
N THR A 50 -12.10 -11.18 -10.99
CA THR A 50 -13.23 -10.63 -11.75
C THR A 50 -14.08 -9.73 -10.84
N GLY A 51 -14.11 -8.43 -11.14
CA GLY A 51 -14.83 -7.45 -10.32
C GLY A 51 -14.05 -6.96 -9.09
N ALA A 52 -12.72 -7.11 -9.07
CA ALA A 52 -11.87 -6.62 -8.01
C ALA A 52 -12.17 -5.15 -7.66
N LEU A 53 -12.42 -4.90 -6.38
CA LEU A 53 -12.53 -3.55 -5.85
C LEU A 53 -11.14 -2.90 -5.79
N THR A 54 -11.12 -1.58 -5.96
CA THR A 54 -9.91 -0.78 -5.72
C THR A 54 -9.43 -1.04 -4.29
N CYS A 55 -8.19 -1.51 -4.16
CA CYS A 55 -7.57 -1.88 -2.88
C CYS A 55 -8.41 -2.87 -2.06
N SER A 56 -9.09 -3.80 -2.74
CA SER A 56 -10.01 -4.77 -2.13
C SER A 56 -11.06 -4.15 -1.21
N GLY A 57 -11.35 -2.85 -1.36
CA GLY A 57 -12.24 -2.07 -0.49
C GLY A 57 -11.66 -1.72 0.89
N ASN A 58 -10.41 -2.08 1.17
CA ASN A 58 -9.76 -1.94 2.48
C ASN A 58 -8.69 -0.85 2.49
N GLY A 59 -8.70 0.07 1.53
CA GLY A 59 -7.72 1.13 1.42
C GLY A 59 -8.04 2.14 0.33
N GLU A 60 -7.22 3.17 0.25
CA GLU A 60 -7.30 4.18 -0.80
C GLU A 60 -6.19 3.94 -1.83
N CYS A 61 -6.53 4.12 -3.11
CA CYS A 61 -5.55 4.05 -4.19
C CYS A 61 -4.86 5.39 -4.31
N ASP A 62 -3.61 5.45 -3.90
CA ASP A 62 -2.76 6.61 -4.10
C ASP A 62 -1.63 6.21 -5.05
N CYS A 63 -1.54 6.91 -6.19
CA CYS A 63 -0.51 6.67 -7.20
C CYS A 63 -0.34 5.19 -7.63
N GLY A 64 -1.45 4.45 -7.81
CA GLY A 64 -1.39 3.04 -8.22
C GLY A 64 -0.88 2.08 -7.15
N VAL A 65 -0.67 2.55 -5.93
CA VAL A 65 -0.36 1.77 -4.74
C VAL A 65 -1.52 1.88 -3.76
N CYS A 66 -1.86 0.78 -3.12
CA CYS A 66 -2.93 0.77 -2.13
C CYS A 66 -2.41 1.17 -0.75
N GLN A 67 -2.93 2.28 -0.23
CA GLN A 67 -2.76 2.70 1.15
C GLN A 67 -3.84 2.00 1.99
N CYS A 68 -3.45 0.93 2.68
CA CYS A 68 -4.38 0.14 3.46
C CYS A 68 -4.87 0.89 4.69
N ASN A 69 -6.17 0.79 4.96
CA ASN A 69 -6.79 1.40 6.12
C ASN A 69 -6.17 0.84 7.41
N LEU A 70 -5.74 1.75 8.27
CA LEU A 70 -5.23 1.43 9.60
C LEU A 70 -6.38 1.59 10.61
N ILE A 71 -6.49 0.64 11.54
CA ILE A 71 -7.45 0.74 12.63
C ILE A 71 -6.69 1.28 13.85
N PRO A 72 -6.94 2.53 14.28
CA PRO A 72 -6.22 3.12 15.39
C PRO A 72 -6.46 2.33 16.69
N ASP A 73 -5.42 2.24 17.52
CA ASP A 73 -5.42 1.57 18.83
C ASP A 73 -5.73 0.06 18.81
N LYS A 74 -5.67 -0.59 17.64
CA LYS A 74 -5.89 -2.03 17.51
C LYS A 74 -4.73 -2.74 16.82
N THR A 75 -4.57 -4.02 17.14
CA THR A 75 -3.59 -4.88 16.45
C THR A 75 -4.07 -5.32 15.08
N GLU A 76 -5.36 -5.14 14.78
CA GLU A 76 -5.97 -5.45 13.48
C GLU A 76 -5.45 -4.53 12.38
N LYS A 77 -5.01 -5.12 11.27
CA LYS A 77 -4.53 -4.38 10.10
C LYS A 77 -4.82 -5.11 8.79
N TYR A 78 -5.06 -4.32 7.76
CA TYR A 78 -5.04 -4.78 6.37
C TYR A 78 -3.63 -4.62 5.80
N TYR A 79 -3.23 -5.55 4.93
CA TYR A 79 -1.91 -5.54 4.30
C TYR A 79 -1.93 -6.27 2.96
N GLY A 80 -0.82 -6.20 2.23
CA GLY A 80 -0.68 -6.73 0.87
C GLY A 80 -0.76 -5.63 -0.18
N GLN A 81 -0.34 -5.95 -1.41
CA GLN A 81 -0.27 -4.99 -2.52
C GLN A 81 -1.60 -4.29 -2.83
N PHE A 82 -2.72 -4.98 -2.62
CA PHE A 82 -4.06 -4.48 -2.86
C PHE A 82 -4.89 -4.48 -1.57
N CYS A 83 -4.26 -4.51 -0.39
CA CYS A 83 -4.95 -4.61 0.91
C CYS A 83 -5.89 -5.82 1.02
N GLN A 84 -5.52 -6.92 0.35
CA GLN A 84 -6.32 -8.13 0.28
C GLN A 84 -6.15 -9.06 1.49
N CYS A 85 -5.13 -8.84 2.32
CA CYS A 85 -4.86 -9.66 3.50
C CYS A 85 -5.19 -8.90 4.78
N SER A 86 -5.54 -9.64 5.83
CA SER A 86 -5.74 -9.12 7.18
C SER A 86 -5.29 -10.14 8.22
N ASN A 87 -4.98 -9.67 9.43
CA ASN A 87 -4.52 -10.52 10.53
C ASN A 87 -5.63 -10.91 11.52
N PHE A 88 -6.89 -10.67 11.16
CA PHE A 88 -8.06 -10.90 12.02
C PHE A 88 -9.22 -11.64 11.32
N ASN A 89 -9.18 -11.81 9.99
CA ASN A 89 -10.14 -12.67 9.26
C ASN A 89 -9.56 -14.07 9.05
N CYS A 90 -9.17 -14.73 10.13
CA CYS A 90 -8.74 -16.13 10.11
C CYS A 90 -9.74 -17.00 10.86
N GLU A 91 -9.74 -18.30 10.59
CA GLU A 91 -10.63 -19.25 11.26
C GLU A 91 -10.43 -19.22 12.78
N LEU A 92 -11.56 -19.34 13.50
CA LEU A 92 -11.57 -19.44 14.94
C LEU A 92 -11.53 -20.92 15.34
N PHE A 93 -10.58 -21.27 16.19
CA PHE A 93 -10.55 -22.56 16.86
C PHE A 93 -10.59 -22.32 18.37
N ASP A 94 -11.56 -22.93 19.05
CA ASP A 94 -11.77 -22.74 20.50
C ASP A 94 -11.87 -21.26 20.91
N THR A 95 -12.69 -20.47 20.18
CA THR A 95 -12.87 -19.01 20.34
C THR A 95 -11.62 -18.14 20.16
N LYS A 96 -10.50 -18.74 19.72
CA LYS A 96 -9.23 -18.05 19.48
C LYS A 96 -8.93 -18.01 18.00
N LEU A 97 -8.51 -16.84 17.52
CA LEU A 97 -8.02 -16.67 16.15
C LEU A 97 -6.81 -17.59 15.92
N CYS A 98 -6.86 -18.43 14.89
CA CYS A 98 -5.83 -19.42 14.57
C CYS A 98 -5.49 -20.37 15.75
N GLY A 99 -6.40 -20.59 16.70
CA GLY A 99 -6.14 -21.38 17.91
C GLY A 99 -5.31 -20.66 18.98
N GLY A 100 -5.05 -19.36 18.81
CA GLY A 100 -4.29 -18.53 19.74
C GLY A 100 -2.78 -18.47 19.46
N ARG A 101 -2.08 -17.61 20.18
CA ARG A 101 -0.61 -17.54 20.14
C ARG A 101 -0.04 -18.62 21.05
N LYS A 102 0.92 -19.41 20.55
CA LYS A 102 1.72 -20.34 21.35
C LYS A 102 2.65 -19.61 22.31
#